data_AF-Q84P78-F1
#
_entry.id   AF-Q84P78-F1
#
_cell.length_a   1.000
_cell.length_b   1.000
_cell.length_c   1.000
_cell.angle_alpha   90.00
_cell.angle_beta   90.00
_cell.angle_gamma   90.00
#
_symmetry.space_group_name_H-M   'P 1'
#
loop_
_entity.id
_entity.type
_entity.pdbx_description
1 polymer ?
#
loop_
_entity_poly.entity_id
_entity_poly.type
_entity_poly.pdbx_seq_one_letter_code
_entity_poly.pdbx_strand_id
1 'polypeptide(L)' 'GDQGRTYLFRVSNVGVKTSVNVRIQGHSLRLVEVEGTHPVQNVYDSLDVHVGQSVAFLVTLDKAA' A
#
# COMPACT_ATOMS: atom_id res chain seq x y z
N GLY A 1 12.61 7.69 -5.17
CA GLY A 1 11.80 8.89 -4.88
C GLY A 1 12.66 9.87 -4.13
N ASP A 2 12.17 11.09 -3.97
CA ASP A 2 12.87 12.14 -3.25
C ASP A 2 12.54 12.03 -1.76
N GLN A 3 13.55 12.26 -0.92
CA GLN A 3 13.39 12.19 0.54
C GLN A 3 12.34 13.20 1.02
N GLY A 4 11.50 12.77 1.95
CA GLY A 4 10.42 13.55 2.54
C GLY A 4 9.18 13.70 1.64
N ARG A 5 9.20 13.21 0.39
CA ARG A 5 8.00 13.21 -0.47
C ARG A 5 7.10 12.02 -0.15
N THR A 6 5.80 12.26 -0.31
CA THR A 6 4.75 11.23 -0.19
C THR A 6 4.31 10.78 -1.58
N TYR A 7 4.23 9.47 -1.77
CA TYR A 7 3.84 8.82 -3.01
C TYR A 7 2.60 7.96 -2.79
N LEU A 8 1.71 7.96 -3.79
CA LEU A 8 0.55 7.07 -3.83
C LEU A 8 0.90 5.83 -4.65
N PHE A 9 0.84 4.68 -3.99
CA PHE A 9 0.97 3.38 -4.64
C PHE A 9 -0.42 2.78 -4.83
N ARG A 10 -0.67 2.27 -6.04
CA ARG A 10 -1.87 1.49 -6.36
C ARG A 10 -1.42 0.07 -6.66
N VAL A 11 -2.01 -0.89 -5.96
CA VAL A 11 -1.69 -2.31 -6.11
C VAL A 11 -2.98 -3.07 -6.39
N SER A 12 -3.00 -3.82 -7.49
CA SER A 12 -4.09 -4.70 -7.88
C SER A 12 -3.55 -6.11 -8.04
N ASN A 13 -4.11 -7.07 -7.29
CA ASN A 13 -3.75 -8.47 -7.45
C ASN A 13 -4.59 -9.08 -8.58
N VAL A 14 -3.97 -9.15 -9.77
CA VAL A 14 -4.54 -9.75 -10.99
C VAL A 14 -4.19 -11.24 -11.16
N GLY A 15 -3.67 -11.88 -10.10
CA GLY A 15 -3.34 -13.30 -10.08
C GLY A 15 -4.57 -14.21 -10.06
N VAL A 16 -4.36 -15.52 -10.07
CA VAL A 16 -5.45 -16.52 -10.17
C VAL A 16 -5.74 -17.22 -8.85
N LYS A 17 -4.78 -17.27 -7.91
CA LYS A 17 -4.94 -18.09 -6.70
C LYS A 17 -4.28 -17.56 -5.42
N THR A 18 -3.20 -16.79 -5.53
CA THR A 18 -2.36 -16.43 -4.38
C THR A 18 -2.62 -15.00 -3.92
N SER A 19 -2.73 -14.82 -2.60
CA SER A 19 -2.61 -13.51 -1.97
C SER A 19 -1.16 -13.03 -2.03
N VAL A 20 -0.98 -11.72 -2.10
CA VAL A 20 0.34 -11.07 -2.10
C VAL A 20 0.45 -10.20 -0.86
N ASN A 21 1.48 -10.44 -0.06
CA ASN A 21 1.82 -9.55 1.04
C ASN A 21 2.70 -8.40 0.52
N VAL A 22 2.24 -7.17 0.70
CA VAL A 22 2.93 -5.95 0.27
C VAL A 22 3.50 -5.25 1.49
N ARG A 23 4.80 -4.95 1.43
CA ARG A 23 5.54 -4.23 2.47
C ARG A 23 6.63 -3.38 1.84
N ILE A 24 6.90 -2.21 2.45
CA ILE A 24 8.08 -1.42 2.15
C ILE A 24 8.98 -1.39 3.38
N GLN A 25 10.23 -1.82 3.23
CA GLN A 25 11.15 -1.89 4.37
C GLN A 25 11.42 -0.49 4.93
N GLY A 26 11.40 -0.38 6.25
CA GLY A 26 11.57 0.87 6.97
C GLY A 26 10.38 1.84 6.92
N HIS A 27 9.34 1.57 6.13
CA HIS A 27 8.25 2.53 5.90
C HIS A 27 6.89 1.93 6.22
N SER A 28 6.04 2.71 6.89
CA SER A 28 4.65 2.35 7.10
C SER A 28 3.78 2.77 5.91
N LEU A 29 2.73 2.00 5.66
CA LEU A 29 1.78 2.15 4.58
C LEU A 29 0.50 2.77 5.14
N ARG A 30 0.10 3.93 4.63
CA ARG A 30 -1.17 4.55 4.99
C ARG A 30 -2.23 4.17 3.95
N LEU A 31 -3.15 3.28 4.30
CA LEU A 31 -4.22 2.84 3.41
C LEU A 31 -5.21 3.98 3.20
N VAL A 32 -5.48 4.32 1.94
CA VAL A 32 -6.37 5.43 1.56
C VAL A 32 -7.51 5.01 0.64
N GLU A 33 -7.37 3.86 -0.03
CA GLU A 33 -8.40 3.31 -0.91
C GLU A 33 -8.42 1.79 -0.84
N VAL A 34 -9.62 1.21 -0.79
CA VAL A 34 -9.86 -0.24 -0.92
C VAL A 34 -11.00 -0.42 -1.90
N GLU A 35 -10.74 -1.10 -3.02
CA GLU A 35 -11.74 -1.46 -4.03
C GLU A 35 -12.58 -0.25 -4.52
N GLY A 36 -11.94 0.91 -4.68
CA GLY A 36 -12.58 2.16 -5.10
C GLY A 36 -13.33 2.91 -4.00
N THR A 37 -13.35 2.40 -2.77
CA THR A 37 -13.88 3.09 -1.59
C THR A 37 -12.77 3.77 -0.81
N HIS A 38 -13.08 4.90 -0.17
CA HIS A 38 -12.14 5.66 0.66
C HIS A 38 -12.40 5.36 2.14
N PRO A 39 -11.78 4.32 2.72
CA PRO A 39 -11.97 4.00 4.13
C PRO A 39 -11.34 5.07 5.03
N VAL A 40 -11.66 5.01 6.32
CA VAL A 40 -10.90 5.73 7.35
C VAL A 40 -9.42 5.34 7.21
N GLN A 41 -8.55 6.35 7.17
CA GLN A 41 -7.13 6.14 6.89
C GLN A 41 -6.45 5.42 8.05
N ASN A 42 -6.08 4.16 7.81
CA ASN A 42 -5.34 3.33 8.75
C ASN A 42 -3.89 3.17 8.31
N VAL A 43 -2.99 2.99 9.28
CA VAL A 43 -1.56 2.81 9.04
C VAL A 43 -1.19 1.35 9.34
N TYR A 44 -0.49 0.72 8.41
CA TYR A 44 -0.07 -0.69 8.49
C TYR A 44 1.40 -0.83 8.08
N ASP A 45 2.10 -1.83 8.60
CA ASP A 45 3.47 -2.15 8.14
C ASP A 45 3.49 -3.12 6.95
N SER A 46 2.40 -3.86 6.74
CA SER A 46 2.19 -4.74 5.60
C SER A 46 0.71 -4.88 5.29
N LEU A 47 0.38 -5.20 4.05
CA LEU A 47 -0.98 -5.43 3.57
C LEU A 47 -1.05 -6.72 2.76
N ASP A 48 -1.99 -7.60 3.10
CA ASP A 48 -2.31 -8.76 2.25
C ASP A 48 -3.37 -8.38 1.22
N VAL A 49 -3.03 -8.53 -0.06
CA VAL A 49 -3.93 -8.26 -1.19
C VAL A 49 -4.36 -9.60 -1.78
N HIS A 50 -5.62 -9.96 -1.61
CA HIS A 50 -6.20 -11.19 -2.17
C HIS A 50 -6.49 -11.02 -3.66
N VAL A 51 -6.68 -12.13 -4.35
CA VAL A 51 -7.00 -12.17 -5.78
C VAL A 51 -8.24 -11.31 -6.09
N GLY A 52 -8.12 -10.45 -7.10
CA GLY A 52 -9.18 -9.54 -7.54
C GLY A 52 -9.24 -8.22 -6.76
N GLN A 53 -8.51 -8.10 -5.65
CA GLN A 53 -8.53 -6.87 -4.85
C GLN A 53 -7.62 -5.81 -5.44
N SER A 54 -8.05 -4.56 -5.26
CA SER A 54 -7.26 -3.37 -5.56
C SER A 54 -7.23 -2.47 -4.34
N VAL A 55 -6.04 -1.99 -3.97
CA VAL A 55 -5.84 -1.08 -2.84
C VAL A 55 -4.93 0.07 -3.24
N ALA A 56 -5.09 1.22 -2.59
CA ALA A 56 -4.14 2.31 -2.70
C ALA A 56 -3.65 2.75 -1.32
N PHE A 57 -2.35 2.96 -1.20
CA PHE A 57 -1.71 3.41 0.04
C PHE A 57 -0.68 4.50 -0.23
N LEU A 58 -0.58 5.44 0.71
CA LEU A 58 0.44 6.49 0.72
C LEU A 58 1.67 6.02 1.49
N VAL A 59 2.84 6.40 0.98
CA VAL A 59 4.13 6.18 1.64
C VAL A 59 4.92 7.47 1.59
N THR A 60 5.36 7.94 2.75
CA THR A 60 6.29 9.06 2.84
C THR A 60 7.70 8.50 2.94
N LEU A 61 8.61 8.92 2.05
CA LEU A 61 10.01 8.48 2.07
C LEU A 61 10.82 9.29 3.09
N ASP A 62 10.48 9.17 4.38
CA ASP A 62 11.08 9.93 5.48
C ASP A 62 12.26 9.22 6.16
N LYS A 63 12.52 7.94 5.82
CA LYS A 63 13.66 7.18 6.34
C LYS A 63 14.86 7.24 5.40
N ALA A 64 16.05 7.12 6.00
CA ALA A 64 17.27 6.89 5.25
C ALA A 64 17.19 5.53 4.54
N ALA A 65 17.69 5.47 3.30
CA ALA A 65 17.82 4.25 2.52
C ALA A 65 18.90 3.32 3.09
#